data_AF-A0A2H5WFK8-F1
#
_entry.id   AF-A0A2H5WFK8-F1
#
_cell.length_a   1.000
_cell.length_b   1.000
_cell.length_c   1.000
_cell.angle_alpha   90.00
_cell.angle_beta   90.00
_cell.angle_gamma   90.00
#
_symmetry.space_group_name_H-M   'P 1'
#
loop_
_entity.id
_entity.type
_entity.pdbx_description
1 polymer ?
#
loop_
_entity_poly.entity_id
_entity_poly.type
_entity_poly.pdbx_seq_one_letter_code
_entity_poly.pdbx_strand_id
1 'polypeptide(L)' 'MVPGFVAEGKSYLTVAVGCTGGRHRSVVVVEDLAAFFRDKGLTATVMHRDLDR' A
#
# COMPACT_ATOMS: atom_id res chain seq x y z
N MET A 1 2.27 -15.02 -1.77
CA MET A 1 2.84 -13.95 -2.62
C MET A 1 3.84 -13.09 -1.86
N VAL A 2 3.45 -12.41 -0.76
CA VAL A 2 4.40 -11.61 0.07
C VAL A 2 5.61 -12.41 0.59
N PRO A 3 5.47 -13.65 1.12
CA PRO A 3 6.62 -14.45 1.55
C PRO A 3 7.57 -14.80 0.40
N GLY A 4 7.04 -14.97 -0.80
CA GLY A 4 7.83 -15.25 -2.00
C GLY A 4 8.67 -14.05 -2.44
N PHE A 5 8.14 -12.84 -2.31
CA PHE A 5 8.85 -11.60 -2.64
C PHE A 5 10.03 -11.33 -1.68
N VAL A 6 9.82 -11.62 -0.39
CA VAL A 6 10.87 -11.56 0.64
C VAL A 6 11.95 -12.61 0.36
N ALA A 7 11.55 -13.84 0.02
CA ALA A 7 12.47 -14.92 -0.32
C ALA A 7 13.26 -14.66 -1.61
N GLU A 8 12.70 -13.88 -2.55
CA GLU A 8 13.36 -13.44 -3.79
C GLU A 8 14.39 -12.30 -3.56
N GLY A 9 14.54 -11.82 -2.32
CA GLY A 9 15.50 -10.76 -1.95
C GLY A 9 15.08 -9.35 -2.37
N LYS A 10 13.82 -9.15 -2.78
CA LYS A 10 13.33 -7.82 -3.16
C LYS A 10 13.05 -6.99 -1.91
N SER A 11 13.81 -5.92 -1.76
CA SER A 11 13.76 -5.03 -0.59
C SER A 11 12.45 -4.26 -0.45
N TYR A 12 11.71 -4.06 -1.56
CA TYR A 12 10.50 -3.25 -1.59
C TYR A 12 9.45 -3.85 -2.53
N LEU A 13 8.19 -3.82 -2.09
CA LEU A 13 7.01 -4.13 -2.91
C LEU A 13 6.12 -2.88 -2.94
N THR A 14 5.90 -2.32 -4.11
CA THR A 14 5.00 -1.18 -4.31
C THR A 14 3.64 -1.68 -4.79
N VAL A 15 2.56 -1.31 -4.10
CA VAL A 15 1.18 -1.62 -4.49
C VAL A 15 0.44 -0.30 -4.72
N ALA A 16 -0.17 -0.14 -5.90
CA ALA A 16 -0.92 1.06 -6.27
C ALA A 16 -2.42 0.76 -6.36
N VAL A 17 -3.24 1.63 -5.77
CA VAL A 17 -4.71 1.53 -5.82
C VAL A 17 -5.27 2.84 -6.38
N GLY A 18 -6.07 2.74 -7.45
CA GLY A 18 -6.64 3.89 -8.13
C GLY A 18 -8.16 3.95 -8.03
N CYS A 19 -8.70 5.15 -7.86
CA CYS A 19 -10.09 5.47 -8.16
C CYS A 19 -10.14 6.68 -9.09
N THR A 20 -11.26 6.95 -9.76
CA THR A 20 -11.36 7.99 -10.80
C THR A 20 -10.79 9.35 -10.36
N GLY A 21 -11.07 9.77 -9.13
CA GLY A 21 -10.60 11.06 -8.60
C GLY A 21 -9.42 10.98 -7.64
N GLY A 22 -8.90 9.78 -7.32
CA GLY A 22 -7.76 9.58 -6.43
C GLY A 22 -7.94 9.99 -4.95
N ARG A 23 -9.12 10.49 -4.53
CA ARG A 23 -9.31 11.17 -3.23
C ARG A 23 -10.21 10.46 -2.21
N HIS A 24 -11.01 9.48 -2.64
CA HIS A 24 -12.01 8.85 -1.76
C HIS A 24 -11.73 7.35 -1.60
N ARG A 25 -12.10 6.56 -2.61
CA ARG A 25 -12.02 5.09 -2.52
C ARG A 25 -10.59 4.58 -2.44
N SER A 26 -9.69 5.13 -3.26
CA SER A 26 -8.27 4.73 -3.24
C SER A 26 -7.60 5.04 -1.91
N VAL A 27 -7.89 6.21 -1.33
CA VAL A 27 -7.31 6.66 -0.05
C VAL A 27 -7.68 5.69 1.06
N VAL A 28 -8.98 5.40 1.22
CA VAL A 28 -9.47 4.48 2.27
C VAL A 28 -8.87 3.09 2.11
N VAL A 29 -8.90 2.53 0.90
CA VAL A 29 -8.39 1.17 0.66
C VAL A 29 -6.89 1.05 0.94
N VAL A 30 -6.10 2.07 0.62
CA VAL A 30 -4.65 2.05 0.88
C VAL A 30 -4.33 2.15 2.37
N GLU A 31 -5.07 2.96 3.12
CA GLU A 31 -4.92 3.05 4.58
C GLU A 31 -5.27 1.72 5.26
N ASP A 32 -6.40 1.11 4.87
CA ASP A 32 -6.81 -0.20 5.39
C ASP A 32 -5.77 -1.30 5.09
N LEU A 33 -5.22 -1.29 3.87
CA LEU A 33 -4.19 -2.25 3.46
C LEU A 33 -2.89 -2.06 4.26
N ALA A 34 -2.50 -0.80 4.49
CA ALA A 34 -1.32 -0.51 5.29
C ALA A 34 -1.51 -0.92 6.76
N ALA A 35 -2.69 -0.69 7.33
CA ALA A 35 -3.03 -1.16 8.66
C ALA A 35 -2.95 -2.69 8.75
N PHE A 36 -3.51 -3.41 7.78
CA PHE A 36 -3.45 -4.86 7.70
C PHE A 36 -2.01 -5.40 7.65
N PHE A 37 -1.12 -4.76 6.88
CA PHE A 37 0.28 -5.18 6.82
C PHE A 37 1.05 -4.88 8.11
N ARG A 38 0.80 -3.72 8.72
CA ARG A 38 1.39 -3.34 10.01
C ARG A 38 0.97 -4.28 11.13
N ASP A 39 -0.29 -4.69 11.17
CA ASP A 39 -0.81 -5.69 12.12
C ASP A 39 -0.09 -7.05 11.98
N LYS A 40 0.33 -7.39 10.76
CA LYS A 40 1.15 -8.59 10.48
C LYS A 40 2.64 -8.40 10.74
N GLY A 41 3.06 -7.29 11.35
CA GLY A 41 4.46 -6.98 11.65
C GLY A 41 5.28 -6.58 10.43
N LEU A 42 4.65 -6.22 9.32
CA LEU A 42 5.33 -5.74 8.11
C LEU A 42 5.39 -4.21 8.09
N THR A 43 6.53 -3.67 7.69
CA THR A 43 6.66 -2.23 7.46
C THR A 43 5.89 -1.84 6.19
N ALA A 44 4.94 -0.90 6.32
CA ALA A 44 4.18 -0.37 5.21
C ALA A 44 4.15 1.16 5.24
N THR A 45 4.56 1.77 4.12
CA THR A 45 4.52 3.22 3.89
C THR A 45 3.42 3.55 2.88
N VAL A 46 2.65 4.61 3.14
CA VAL A 46 1.53 5.06 2.32
C VAL A 46 1.88 6.37 1.63
N MET A 47 1.48 6.52 0.37
CA MET A 47 1.58 7.77 -0.40
C MET A 47 0.29 8.01 -1.18
N HIS A 48 -0.29 9.20 -1.03
CA HIS A 48 -1.53 9.59 -1.71
C HIS A 48 -1.26 10.62 -2.80
N ARG A 49 -1.12 10.16 -4.04
CA ARG A 49 -0.70 11.01 -5.18
C ARG A 49 -1.61 12.21 -5.44
N ASP A 50 -2.91 12.06 -5.28
CA ASP A 50 -3.91 13.05 -5.72
C ASP A 50 -4.57 13.85 -4.58
N LEU A 51 -4.16 13.64 -3.31
CA LEU A 51 -4.66 14.42 -2.17
C LEU A 51 -4.15 15.85 -2.17
N ASP A 52 -2.90 16.07 -2.59
CA ASP A 52 -2.23 17.38 -2.57
C ASP A 52 -2.38 18.16 -3.89
N ARG A 53 -3.28 17.74 -4.78
CA ARG A 53 -3.51 18.36 -6.09
C ARG A 53 -4.78 19.20 -6.16
#